data_AF-G6E821-F1
#
_entry.id   AF-G6E821-F1
#
_cell.length_a   1.000
_cell.length_b   1.000
_cell.length_c   1.000
_cell.angle_alpha   90.00
_cell.angle_beta   90.00
_cell.angle_gamma   90.00
#
_symmetry.space_group_name_H-M   'P 1'
#
loop_
_entity.id
_entity.type
_entity.pdbx_description
1 polymer ?
#
loop_
_entity_poly.entity_id
_entity_poly.type
_entity_poly.pdbx_seq_one_letter_code
_entity_poly.pdbx_strand_id
1 'polypeptide(L)'
;MVMPALPKEASLAREQVELVIGHLQITLAQYDQTPGFERQEAEDFRDLAATVVSLAKGGSSTTATVDALQKALDASIDLAALEQTAVIQKALDDVLIALEADGTCEAQSAVRTRVLEVAAHRADVDRRWFSLMGFDPEIVEKMSAQAATAS
;
A
#
# COMPACT_ATOMS: atom_id res chain seq x y z
N MET A 1 -23.46 5.67 26.16
CA MET A 1 -24.21 4.50 25.65
C MET A 1 -25.68 4.90 25.54
N VAL A 2 -26.21 5.13 24.32
CA VAL A 2 -27.55 5.73 24.08
C VAL A 2 -28.65 4.67 23.84
N MET A 3 -28.27 3.40 23.66
CA MET A 3 -29.21 2.32 23.34
C MET A 3 -30.33 2.00 24.36
N PRO A 4 -30.25 2.27 25.68
CA PRO A 4 -31.37 1.94 26.57
C PRO A 4 -32.59 2.87 26.40
N ALA A 5 -32.50 3.96 25.63
CA ALA A 5 -33.49 5.04 25.64
C ALA A 5 -34.50 5.03 24.48
N LEU A 6 -34.35 4.16 23.49
CA LEU A 6 -35.28 4.13 22.35
C LEU A 6 -36.46 3.17 22.59
N PRO A 7 -37.72 3.63 22.48
CA PRO A 7 -38.91 2.78 22.56
C PRO A 7 -38.86 1.65 21.52
N LYS A 8 -39.55 0.53 21.77
CA LYS A 8 -39.52 -0.64 20.88
C LYS A 8 -40.22 -0.38 19.55
N GLU A 9 -41.06 0.65 19.49
CA GLU A 9 -41.86 1.01 18.32
C GLU A 9 -41.06 1.83 17.29
N ALA A 10 -39.87 2.32 17.65
CA ALA A 10 -39.00 3.11 16.77
C ALA A 10 -38.01 2.22 15.99
N SER A 11 -38.51 1.21 15.27
CA SER A 11 -37.69 0.21 14.55
C SER A 11 -36.73 0.85 13.55
N LEU A 12 -37.19 1.83 12.79
CA LEU A 12 -36.36 2.56 11.82
C LEU A 12 -35.23 3.35 12.49
N ALA A 13 -35.48 3.97 13.64
CA ALA A 13 -34.44 4.71 14.37
C ALA A 13 -33.39 3.77 15.00
N ARG A 14 -33.78 2.55 15.38
CA ARG A 14 -32.87 1.51 15.85
C ARG A 14 -32.00 0.96 14.71
N GLU A 15 -32.59 0.67 13.56
CA GLU A 15 -31.86 0.26 12.35
C GLU A 15 -30.83 1.32 11.91
N GLN A 16 -31.19 2.61 11.94
CA GLN A 16 -30.26 3.71 11.62
C GLN A 16 -29.13 3.84 12.64
N VAL A 17 -29.40 3.63 13.94
CA VAL A 17 -28.36 3.62 14.98
C VAL A 17 -27.42 2.42 14.83
N GLU A 18 -27.95 1.25 14.48
CA GLU A 18 -27.17 0.04 14.23
C GLU A 18 -26.29 0.19 12.97
N LEU A 19 -26.79 0.83 11.90
CA LEU A 19 -26.00 1.19 10.72
C LEU A 19 -24.87 2.19 11.02
N VAL A 20 -25.12 3.16 11.89
CA VAL A 20 -24.09 4.14 12.32
C VAL A 20 -23.04 3.46 13.20
N ILE A 21 -23.45 2.55 14.10
CA ILE A 21 -22.52 1.76 14.91
C ILE A 21 -21.68 0.83 14.04
N GLY A 22 -22.27 0.17 13.04
CA GLY A 22 -21.56 -0.66 12.07
C GLY A 22 -20.52 0.13 11.28
N HIS A 23 -20.86 1.32 10.77
CA HIS A 23 -19.90 2.20 10.10
C HIS A 23 -18.78 2.66 11.03
N LEU A 24 -19.09 3.05 12.28
CA LEU A 24 -18.08 3.44 13.26
C LEU A 24 -17.12 2.29 13.58
N GLN A 25 -17.63 1.06 13.69
CA GLN A 25 -16.80 -0.14 13.90
C GLN A 25 -15.90 -0.44 12.71
N ILE A 26 -16.37 -0.25 11.48
CA ILE A 26 -15.55 -0.37 10.26
C ILE A 26 -14.46 0.72 10.26
N THR A 27 -14.81 1.98 10.53
CA THR A 27 -13.84 3.08 10.60
C THR A 27 -12.83 2.89 11.73
N LEU A 28 -13.23 2.37 12.89
CA LEU A 28 -12.33 2.03 14.00
C LEU A 28 -11.38 0.87 13.62
N ALA A 29 -11.91 -0.18 12.99
CA ALA A 29 -11.09 -1.29 12.52
C ALA A 29 -10.08 -0.88 11.44
N GLN A 30 -10.46 0.06 10.57
CA GLN A 30 -9.54 0.70 9.62
C GLN A 30 -8.49 1.53 10.36
N TYR A 31 -8.90 2.40 11.28
CA TYR A 31 -8.00 3.28 12.03
C TYR A 31 -6.93 2.52 12.80
N ASP A 32 -7.28 1.39 13.43
CA ASP A 32 -6.33 0.58 14.20
C ASP A 32 -5.30 -0.14 13.32
N GLN A 33 -5.69 -0.51 12.09
CA GLN A 33 -4.82 -1.25 11.18
C GLN A 33 -4.04 -0.34 10.21
N THR A 34 -4.53 0.88 9.93
CA THR A 34 -3.93 1.84 9.00
C THR A 34 -2.44 2.10 9.28
N PRO A 35 -1.99 2.34 10.53
CA PRO A 35 -0.58 2.57 10.79
C PRO A 35 0.32 1.36 10.49
N GLY A 36 -0.23 0.15 10.52
CA GLY A 36 0.49 -1.08 10.14
C GLY A 36 0.59 -1.22 8.63
N PHE A 37 -0.50 -0.92 7.92
CA PHE A 37 -0.56 -0.93 6.46
C PHE A 37 0.39 0.12 5.85
N GLU A 38 0.36 1.35 6.35
CA GLU A 38 1.24 2.43 5.89
C GLU A 38 2.73 2.09 6.12
N ARG A 39 3.06 1.45 7.24
CA ARG A 39 4.43 0.99 7.51
C ARG A 39 4.88 -0.09 6.54
N GLN A 40 4.03 -1.09 6.29
CA GLN A 40 4.32 -2.13 5.30
C GLN A 40 4.53 -1.52 3.91
N GLU A 41 3.69 -0.55 3.52
CA GLU A 41 3.85 0.16 2.25
C GLU A 41 5.18 0.92 2.15
N ALA A 42 5.56 1.63 3.21
CA ALA A 42 6.85 2.32 3.26
C ALA A 42 8.03 1.34 3.14
N GLU A 43 7.95 0.17 3.79
CA GLU A 43 8.95 -0.91 3.66
C GLU A 43 9.03 -1.45 2.23
N ASP A 44 7.88 -1.76 1.60
CA ASP A 44 7.81 -2.26 0.22
C ASP A 44 8.50 -1.28 -0.77
N PHE A 45 8.22 0.02 -0.62
CA PHE A 45 8.82 1.06 -1.47
C PHE A 45 10.31 1.27 -1.18
N ARG A 46 10.76 1.14 0.08
CA ARG A 46 12.19 1.16 0.41
C ARG A 46 12.94 0.00 -0.24
N ASP A 47 12.38 -1.21 -0.20
CA ASP A 47 12.97 -2.40 -0.80
C ASP A 47 13.04 -2.29 -2.33
N LEU A 48 11.97 -1.77 -2.96
CA LEU A 48 11.96 -1.47 -4.39
C LEU A 48 13.05 -0.45 -4.73
N ALA A 49 13.12 0.66 -4.01
CA ALA A 49 14.10 1.71 -4.25
C ALA A 49 15.55 1.25 -4.08
N ALA A 50 15.85 0.49 -3.02
CA ALA A 50 17.16 -0.11 -2.83
C ALA A 50 17.54 -1.06 -3.98
N THR A 51 16.56 -1.84 -4.46
CA THR A 51 16.75 -2.70 -5.64
C THR A 51 17.03 -1.86 -6.89
N VAL A 52 16.26 -0.80 -7.13
CA VAL A 52 16.43 0.09 -8.29
C VAL A 52 17.79 0.78 -8.27
N VAL A 53 18.28 1.24 -7.12
CA VAL A 53 19.64 1.79 -7.00
C VAL A 53 20.71 0.80 -7.47
N SER A 54 20.53 -0.50 -7.20
CA SER A 54 21.48 -1.54 -7.62
C SER A 54 21.39 -1.92 -9.10
N LEU A 55 20.21 -1.78 -9.71
CA LEU A 55 19.92 -2.21 -11.07
C LEU A 55 20.08 -1.08 -12.11
N ALA A 56 19.75 0.15 -11.73
CA ALA A 56 19.72 1.29 -12.62
C ALA A 56 21.13 1.66 -13.08
N LYS A 57 21.34 1.67 -14.40
CA LYS A 57 22.60 2.03 -15.05
C LYS A 57 22.29 2.83 -16.30
N GLY A 58 23.09 3.86 -16.56
CA GLY A 58 22.88 4.77 -17.67
C GLY A 58 23.93 5.87 -17.72
N GLY A 59 23.58 6.95 -18.41
CA GLY A 59 24.38 8.16 -18.52
C GLY A 59 24.30 9.06 -17.29
N SER A 60 24.62 10.34 -17.50
CA SER A 60 24.66 11.34 -16.43
C SER A 60 23.31 11.59 -15.77
N SER A 61 22.20 11.50 -16.53
CA SER A 61 20.86 11.71 -16.00
C SER A 61 20.49 10.59 -15.05
N THR A 62 20.59 9.33 -15.51
CA THR A 62 20.31 8.15 -14.68
C THR A 62 21.16 8.14 -13.41
N THR A 63 22.47 8.41 -13.54
CA THR A 63 23.38 8.42 -12.39
C THR A 63 22.97 9.50 -11.37
N ALA A 64 22.65 10.72 -11.83
CA ALA A 64 22.24 11.80 -10.94
C ALA A 64 20.92 11.50 -10.21
N THR A 65 19.95 10.89 -10.89
CA THR A 65 18.67 10.50 -10.26
C THR A 65 18.82 9.32 -9.31
N VAL A 66 19.72 8.37 -9.59
CA VAL A 66 20.03 7.27 -8.67
C VAL A 66 20.69 7.79 -7.39
N ASP A 67 21.62 8.74 -7.51
CA ASP A 67 22.20 9.42 -6.34
C ASP A 67 21.14 10.19 -5.54
N ALA A 68 20.18 10.81 -6.22
CA ALA A 68 19.06 11.49 -5.57
C ALA A 68 18.12 10.50 -4.85
N LEU A 69 17.84 9.34 -5.46
CA LEU A 69 17.06 8.27 -4.85
C LEU A 69 17.74 7.71 -3.60
N GLN A 70 19.06 7.51 -3.64
CA GLN A 70 19.80 7.07 -2.47
C GLN A 70 19.72 8.10 -1.33
N LYS A 71 19.86 9.40 -1.64
CA LYS A 71 19.67 10.47 -0.64
C LYS A 71 18.25 10.52 -0.10
N ALA A 72 17.25 10.28 -0.94
CA ALA A 72 15.86 10.22 -0.53
C ALA A 72 15.61 9.05 0.45
N LEU A 73 16.21 7.88 0.21
CA LEU A 73 16.16 6.73 1.11
C LEU A 73 16.80 7.01 2.48
N ASP A 74 17.93 7.70 2.47
CA ASP A 74 18.63 8.06 3.71
C ASP A 74 17.82 9.10 4.50
N ALA A 75 17.28 10.11 3.81
CA ALA A 75 16.48 11.17 4.42
C ALA A 75 15.11 10.68 4.91
N SER A 76 14.58 9.59 4.36
CA SER A 76 13.25 9.09 4.74
C SER A 76 13.24 8.31 6.06
N ILE A 77 14.39 7.89 6.61
CA ILE A 77 14.47 7.00 7.79
C ILE A 77 13.65 7.53 8.99
N ASP A 78 13.69 8.84 9.21
CA ASP A 78 13.05 9.47 10.37
C ASP A 78 11.65 10.04 10.09
N LEU A 79 11.14 9.88 8.86
CA LEU A 79 9.82 10.41 8.48
C LEU A 79 8.68 9.47 8.88
N ALA A 80 7.46 10.00 8.94
CA ALA A 80 6.26 9.18 9.08
C ALA A 80 6.07 8.30 7.85
N ALA A 81 5.51 7.09 8.00
CA ALA A 81 5.44 6.08 6.93
C ALA A 81 4.82 6.60 5.62
N LEU A 82 3.71 7.34 5.69
CA LEU A 82 3.09 7.96 4.51
C LEU A 82 4.04 8.94 3.79
N GLU A 83 4.81 9.72 4.55
CA GLU A 83 5.77 10.68 4.01
C GLU A 83 7.00 9.96 3.43
N GLN A 84 7.46 8.87 4.06
CA GLN A 84 8.49 8.00 3.49
C GLN A 84 8.08 7.51 2.10
N THR A 85 6.89 6.93 1.99
CA THR A 85 6.33 6.43 0.73
C THR A 85 6.30 7.52 -0.33
N ALA A 86 5.77 8.70 -0.01
CA ALA A 86 5.64 9.80 -0.97
C ALA A 86 7.01 10.30 -1.48
N VAL A 87 8.00 10.46 -0.60
CA VAL A 87 9.34 10.91 -0.96
C VAL A 87 10.05 9.87 -1.85
N ILE A 88 9.93 8.59 -1.51
CA ILE A 88 10.56 7.49 -2.26
C ILE A 88 9.90 7.31 -3.63
N GLN A 89 8.57 7.32 -3.72
CA GLN A 89 7.83 7.19 -4.98
C GLN A 89 8.24 8.28 -5.97
N LYS A 90 8.29 9.53 -5.51
CA LYS A 90 8.70 10.65 -6.35
C LYS A 90 10.12 10.44 -6.90
N ALA A 91 11.06 10.03 -6.05
CA ALA A 91 12.44 9.80 -6.48
C ALA A 91 12.57 8.57 -7.42
N LEU A 92 11.72 7.56 -7.25
CA LEU A 92 11.61 6.43 -8.18
C LEU A 92 11.12 6.89 -9.56
N ASP A 93 10.09 7.72 -9.62
CA ASP A 93 9.56 8.26 -10.88
C ASP A 93 10.64 9.04 -11.64
N ASP A 94 11.43 9.87 -10.93
CA ASP A 94 12.55 10.60 -11.52
C ASP A 94 13.60 9.65 -12.13
N VAL A 95 13.90 8.53 -11.47
CA VAL A 95 14.82 7.50 -12.01
C VAL A 95 14.22 6.82 -13.25
N LEU A 96 12.93 6.51 -13.27
CA LEU A 96 12.28 5.90 -14.43
C LEU A 96 12.35 6.82 -15.65
N ILE A 97 12.08 8.12 -15.47
CA ILE A 97 12.20 9.13 -16.53
C ILE A 97 13.65 9.21 -17.04
N ALA A 98 14.64 9.21 -16.14
CA ALA A 98 16.04 9.27 -16.51
C ALA A 98 16.52 8.00 -17.24
N LEU A 99 16.03 6.82 -16.84
CA LEU A 99 16.32 5.56 -17.51
C LEU A 99 15.80 5.55 -18.94
N GLU A 100 14.64 6.15 -19.23
CA GLU A 100 14.16 6.31 -20.60
C GLU A 100 15.05 7.24 -21.43
N ALA A 101 15.63 8.26 -20.81
CA ALA A 101 16.47 9.25 -21.48
C ALA A 101 17.89 8.72 -21.81
N ASP A 102 18.57 8.09 -20.85
CA ASP A 102 19.96 7.65 -21.00
C ASP A 102 20.32 6.32 -20.31
N GLY A 103 19.33 5.53 -19.91
CA GLY A 103 19.52 4.20 -19.32
C GLY A 103 19.99 3.15 -20.33
N THR A 104 20.68 2.11 -19.85
CA THR A 104 20.99 0.95 -20.71
C THR A 104 19.73 0.08 -20.90
N CYS A 105 19.63 -0.61 -22.04
CA CYS A 105 18.49 -1.50 -22.31
C CYS A 105 18.34 -2.58 -21.23
N GLU A 106 19.46 -3.12 -20.73
CA GLU A 106 19.46 -4.12 -19.65
C GLU A 106 18.91 -3.53 -18.35
N ALA A 107 19.32 -2.31 -17.99
CA ALA A 107 18.86 -1.63 -16.79
C ALA A 107 17.36 -1.29 -16.87
N GLN A 108 16.90 -0.76 -18.00
CA GLN A 108 15.47 -0.49 -18.24
C GLN A 108 14.64 -1.77 -18.09
N SER A 109 15.07 -2.87 -18.71
CA SER A 109 14.37 -4.16 -18.64
C SER A 109 14.33 -4.73 -17.21
N ALA A 110 15.47 -4.69 -16.49
CA ALA A 110 15.57 -5.18 -15.13
C ALA A 110 14.72 -4.36 -14.16
N VAL A 111 14.78 -3.03 -14.23
CA VAL A 111 13.97 -2.13 -13.39
C VAL A 111 12.48 -2.30 -13.69
N ARG A 112 12.09 -2.34 -14.97
CA ARG A 112 10.69 -2.58 -15.37
C ARG A 112 10.15 -3.89 -14.80
N THR A 113 10.92 -4.96 -14.90
CA THR A 113 10.53 -6.28 -14.37
C THR A 113 10.27 -6.18 -12.87
N ARG A 114 11.18 -5.54 -12.13
CA ARG A 114 11.06 -5.38 -10.68
C ARG A 114 9.86 -4.52 -10.27
N VAL A 115 9.63 -3.41 -10.97
CA VAL A 115 8.47 -2.54 -10.72
C VAL A 115 7.16 -3.31 -10.93
N LEU A 116 7.06 -4.13 -11.98
CA LEU A 116 5.86 -4.93 -12.25
C LEU A 116 5.62 -6.01 -11.19
N GLU A 117 6.68 -6.67 -10.69
CA GLU A 117 6.55 -7.64 -9.59
C GLU A 117 6.00 -7.00 -8.32
N VAL A 118 6.54 -5.83 -7.94
CA VAL A 118 6.07 -5.09 -6.75
C VAL A 118 4.65 -4.58 -6.96
N ALA A 119 4.32 -4.05 -8.14
CA ALA A 119 2.96 -3.59 -8.45
C ALA A 119 1.92 -4.74 -8.37
N ALA A 120 2.27 -5.94 -8.84
CA ALA A 120 1.40 -7.11 -8.71
C ALA A 120 1.21 -7.52 -7.24
N HIS A 121 2.29 -7.54 -6.47
CA HIS A 121 2.23 -7.83 -5.04
C HIS A 121 1.35 -6.81 -4.28
N ARG A 122 1.54 -5.52 -4.56
CA ARG A 122 0.75 -4.43 -3.97
C ARG A 122 -0.73 -4.52 -4.32
N ALA A 123 -1.06 -4.81 -5.58
CA ALA A 123 -2.45 -5.02 -5.97
C ALA A 123 -3.11 -6.17 -5.18
N ASP A 124 -2.38 -7.24 -4.88
CA ASP A 124 -2.90 -8.35 -4.05
C ASP A 124 -3.06 -7.94 -2.57
N VAL A 125 -2.11 -7.18 -2.02
CA VAL A 125 -2.19 -6.65 -0.65
C VAL A 125 -3.38 -5.71 -0.51
N ASP A 126 -3.53 -4.76 -1.44
CA ASP A 126 -4.63 -3.81 -1.47
C ASP A 126 -5.98 -4.53 -1.59
N ARG A 127 -6.09 -5.55 -2.47
CA ARG A 127 -7.32 -6.35 -2.57
C ARG A 127 -7.67 -7.08 -1.28
N ARG A 128 -6.70 -7.66 -0.57
CA ARG A 128 -6.96 -8.30 0.73
C ARG A 128 -7.42 -7.28 1.76
N TRP A 129 -6.78 -6.11 1.78
CA TRP A 129 -7.17 -4.99 2.63
C TRP A 129 -8.63 -4.57 2.38
N PHE A 130 -9.02 -4.42 1.11
CA PHE A 130 -10.40 -4.07 0.74
C PHE A 130 -11.39 -5.24 0.86
N SER A 131 -10.94 -6.50 0.83
CA SER A 131 -11.83 -7.66 1.00
C SER A 131 -12.45 -7.75 2.39
N LEU A 132 -11.73 -7.27 3.42
CA LEU A 132 -12.25 -7.16 4.79
C LEU A 132 -13.46 -6.22 4.89
N MET A 133 -13.68 -5.39 3.86
CA MET A 133 -14.80 -4.47 3.74
C MET A 133 -15.96 -5.00 2.90
N GLY A 134 -15.91 -6.27 2.46
CA GLY A 134 -16.97 -6.88 1.65
C GLY A 134 -16.97 -6.45 0.18
N PHE A 135 -15.92 -5.79 -0.31
CA PHE A 135 -15.80 -5.34 -1.70
C PHE A 135 -15.23 -6.40 -2.66
N ASP A 136 -14.78 -7.55 -2.17
CA ASP A 136 -14.25 -8.61 -3.02
C ASP A 136 -14.84 -10.00 -2.66
N PRO A 137 -15.89 -10.45 -3.37
CA PRO A 137 -16.53 -11.73 -3.10
C PRO A 137 -15.63 -12.95 -3.39
N GLU A 138 -14.65 -12.84 -4.29
CA GLU A 138 -13.78 -13.97 -4.68
C GLU A 138 -12.71 -14.27 -3.61
N ILE A 139 -12.27 -13.25 -2.85
CA ILE A 139 -11.29 -13.41 -1.76
C ILE A 139 -11.96 -13.99 -0.49
N VAL A 140 -13.20 -13.59 -0.20
CA VAL A 140 -13.98 -14.13 0.93
C VAL A 140 -14.17 -15.65 0.78
N GLU A 141 -14.41 -16.13 -0.44
CA GLU A 141 -14.55 -17.56 -0.75
C GLU A 141 -13.23 -18.34 -0.58
N LYS A 142 -12.09 -17.75 -0.99
CA LYS A 142 -10.76 -18.39 -0.81
C LYS A 142 -10.29 -18.43 0.65
N MET A 143 -10.50 -17.37 1.42
CA MET A 143 -10.11 -17.33 2.83
C MET A 143 -10.92 -18.30 3.70
N SER A 144 -12.22 -18.47 3.39
CA SER A 144 -13.08 -19.44 4.07
C SER A 144 -12.70 -20.89 3.72
N ALA A 145 -12.27 -21.18 2.49
CA ALA A 145 -11.74 -22.49 2.11
C ALA A 145 -10.40 -22.84 2.77
N GLN A 146 -9.52 -21.85 3.00
CA GLN A 146 -8.24 -22.05 3.70
C GLN A 146 -8.40 -22.30 5.21
N ALA A 147 -9.37 -21.64 5.86
CA ALA A 147 -9.68 -21.90 7.27
C ALA A 147 -10.25 -23.31 7.49
N ALA A 148 -10.98 -23.86 6.52
CA ALA A 148 -11.59 -25.20 6.60
C ALA A 148 -10.59 -26.36 6.38
N THR A 149 -9.40 -26.07 5.86
CA THR A 149 -8.35 -27.09 5.61
C THR A 149 -7.27 -27.12 6.70
N ALA A 150 -7.33 -26.19 7.65
CA ALA A 150 -6.43 -26.09 8.81
C ALA A 150 -7.05 -26.63 10.13
N SER A 151 -8.22 -27.29 10.06
CA SER A 151 -8.85 -28.05 11.15
C SER A 151 -8.92 -29.53 10.80
#